data_AF-A0A2D8FBE5-F1
#
_entry.id   AF-A0A2D8FBE5-F1
#
_cell.length_a   1.000
_cell.length_b   1.000
_cell.length_c   1.000
_cell.angle_alpha   90.00
_cell.angle_beta   90.00
_cell.angle_gamma   90.00
#
_symmetry.space_group_name_H-M   'P 1'
#
loop_
_entity.id
_entity.type
_entity.pdbx_description
1 polymer ?
#
loop_
_entity_poly.entity_id
_entity_poly.type
_entity_poly.pdbx_seq_one_letter_code
_entity_poly.pdbx_strand_id
1 'polypeptide(L)'
;MPINYQSKRRLTNFQVRKVREALPEYFTSEFPTLVTFLEKYYEFLDSADAVHAFGDDIRRGFSTKDIGEMPSNLTDNYVNELAANLETGNNFTDVRFALRRLAQFLRHKGTRFSAEEFFRLFFQQIAEVEYGKRSIFNIGDSSSQIGVESLKFIQDNAFFQTFGLRVKTGIDTSKWNELYKKFVHPAGFYYEGTVVSDTAGILSLSAPISLVDSSPGPTIVSEAAVSFNLPFTQSTVLVDSGGGKVRSNLDEIVSDYQNYTLTQLDTTYHKITQLISPNSFTFDDSSIRDSDENATPDFSITLETMDNEIFTRRVTDSAF
;
A
#
# COMPACT_ATOMS: atom_id res chain seq x y z
N MET A 1 10.18 3.20 -22.40
CA MET A 1 10.31 4.66 -22.54
C MET A 1 9.57 5.32 -21.38
N PRO A 2 10.19 6.22 -20.60
CA PRO A 2 9.46 6.96 -19.58
C PRO A 2 8.45 7.88 -20.27
N ILE A 3 7.18 7.79 -19.87
CA ILE A 3 6.12 8.65 -20.40
C ILE A 3 6.38 10.05 -19.85
N ASN A 4 6.64 11.03 -20.74
CA ASN A 4 6.75 12.42 -20.33
C ASN A 4 5.33 12.99 -20.10
N TYR A 5 4.92 13.07 -18.84
CA TYR A 5 3.61 13.58 -18.43
C TYR A 5 3.46 15.10 -18.60
N GLN A 6 4.56 15.82 -18.88
CA GLN A 6 4.60 17.28 -19.01
C GLN A 6 4.57 17.78 -20.46
N SER A 7 4.40 16.90 -21.46
CA SER A 7 4.36 17.35 -22.86
C SER A 7 3.12 18.24 -23.10
N LYS A 8 3.33 19.51 -23.46
CA LYS A 8 2.26 20.40 -23.93
C LYS A 8 1.75 19.85 -25.27
N ARG A 9 0.48 19.43 -25.32
CA ARG A 9 -0.12 18.79 -26.51
C ARG A 9 -0.76 19.79 -27.48
N ARG A 10 -0.77 21.10 -27.20
CA ARG A 10 -1.28 22.12 -28.12
C ARG A 10 -0.17 22.80 -28.93
N LEU A 11 -0.57 23.21 -30.13
CA LEU A 11 0.21 24.03 -31.05
C LEU A 11 0.59 25.36 -30.40
N THR A 12 1.76 25.89 -30.75
CA THR A 12 2.21 27.23 -30.34
C THR A 12 1.15 28.27 -30.65
N ASN A 13 0.88 29.18 -29.71
CA ASN A 13 -0.11 30.24 -29.90
C ASN A 13 0.38 31.22 -30.98
N PHE A 14 -0.35 31.33 -32.09
CA PHE A 14 -0.06 32.27 -33.19
C PHE A 14 -0.91 33.56 -33.11
N GLN A 15 -1.66 33.77 -32.02
CA GLN A 15 -2.50 34.96 -31.84
C GLN A 15 -1.66 36.19 -31.49
N VAL A 16 -0.93 36.71 -32.48
CA VAL A 16 -0.21 37.98 -32.40
C VAL A 16 -1.14 39.09 -32.85
N ARG A 17 -1.18 40.19 -32.09
CA ARG A 17 -1.95 41.38 -32.48
C ARG A 17 -1.26 42.07 -33.65
N LYS A 18 -1.99 42.22 -34.75
CA LYS A 18 -1.47 42.84 -35.97
C LYS A 18 -2.01 44.26 -36.12
N VAL A 19 -1.43 45.17 -35.35
CA VAL A 19 -1.89 46.58 -35.26
C VAL A 19 -1.84 47.28 -36.62
N ARG A 20 -0.77 47.07 -37.38
CA ARG A 20 -0.60 47.62 -38.74
C ARG A 20 -1.64 47.14 -39.75
N GLU A 21 -2.07 45.88 -39.66
CA GLU A 21 -3.06 45.31 -40.57
C GLU A 21 -4.50 45.73 -40.21
N ALA A 22 -4.74 46.11 -38.95
CA ALA A 22 -6.06 46.52 -38.47
C ALA A 22 -6.37 48.01 -38.72
N LEU A 23 -5.34 48.84 -38.92
CA LEU A 23 -5.49 50.27 -39.17
C LEU A 23 -5.54 50.58 -40.67
N PRO A 24 -6.31 51.59 -41.11
CA PRO A 24 -6.24 52.08 -42.49
C PRO A 24 -4.83 52.53 -42.86
N GLU A 25 -4.44 52.29 -44.11
CA GLU A 25 -3.07 52.49 -44.62
C GLU A 25 -2.58 53.94 -44.43
N TYR A 26 -3.48 54.92 -44.50
CA TYR A 26 -3.23 56.34 -44.19
C TYR A 26 -2.53 56.58 -42.83
N PHE A 27 -2.93 55.84 -41.78
CA PHE A 27 -2.32 55.98 -40.46
C PHE A 27 -0.90 55.42 -40.41
N THR A 28 -0.60 54.44 -41.27
CA THR A 28 0.73 53.85 -41.36
C THR A 28 1.72 54.77 -42.08
N SER A 29 1.25 55.58 -43.03
CA SER A 29 2.07 56.53 -43.79
C SER A 29 2.24 57.87 -43.07
N GLU A 30 1.15 58.47 -42.57
CA GLU A 30 1.18 59.84 -42.04
C GLU A 30 1.46 59.91 -40.53
N PHE A 31 1.15 58.86 -39.78
CA PHE A 31 1.25 58.86 -38.31
C PHE A 31 2.05 57.67 -37.76
N PRO A 32 3.33 57.49 -38.13
CA PRO A 32 4.13 56.34 -37.70
C PRO A 32 4.36 56.28 -36.17
N THR A 33 4.42 57.43 -35.49
CA THR A 33 4.59 57.50 -34.03
C THR A 33 3.37 56.96 -33.28
N LEU A 34 2.16 57.20 -33.79
CA LEU A 34 0.91 56.67 -33.24
C LEU A 34 0.85 55.16 -33.40
N VAL A 35 1.25 54.62 -34.55
CA VAL A 35 1.28 53.18 -34.80
C VAL A 35 2.24 52.50 -33.82
N THR A 36 3.46 53.02 -33.66
CA THR A 36 4.44 52.49 -32.69
C THR A 36 3.91 52.56 -31.25
N PHE A 37 3.21 53.64 -30.88
CA PHE A 37 2.58 53.76 -29.57
C PHE A 37 1.52 52.66 -29.35
N LEU A 38 0.64 52.43 -30.34
CA LEU A 38 -0.38 51.39 -30.26
C LEU A 38 0.24 49.99 -30.19
N GLU A 39 1.30 49.72 -30.95
CA GLU A 39 2.06 48.47 -30.86
C GLU A 39 2.62 48.25 -29.45
N LYS A 40 3.26 49.26 -28.86
CA LYS A 40 3.79 49.20 -27.49
C LYS A 40 2.70 49.10 -26.42
N TYR A 41 1.57 49.77 -26.62
CA TYR A 41 0.41 49.67 -25.72
C TYR A 41 -0.15 48.25 -25.69
N TYR A 42 -0.28 47.63 -26.86
CA TYR A 42 -0.74 46.24 -26.95
C TYR A 42 0.30 45.23 -26.47
N GLU A 43 1.59 45.47 -26.69
CA GLU A 43 2.68 44.67 -26.11
C GLU A 43 2.66 44.73 -24.58
N PHE A 44 2.36 45.90 -23.99
CA PHE A 44 2.16 46.05 -22.55
C PHE A 44 0.93 45.29 -22.05
N LEU A 45 -0.23 45.39 -22.72
CA LEU A 45 -1.43 44.64 -22.35
C LEU A 45 -1.27 43.12 -22.47
N ASP A 46 -0.40 42.69 -23.38
CA ASP A 46 -0.07 41.30 -23.65
C ASP A 46 1.18 40.84 -22.88
N SER A 47 1.77 41.72 -22.06
CA SER A 47 2.96 41.40 -21.27
C SER A 47 2.62 40.39 -20.18
N ALA A 48 3.59 39.55 -19.82
CA ALA A 48 3.42 38.49 -18.84
C ALA A 48 3.47 38.98 -17.38
N ASP A 49 3.57 40.30 -17.15
CA ASP A 49 3.57 40.86 -15.80
C ASP A 49 2.16 40.82 -15.22
N ALA A 50 1.99 40.04 -14.15
CA ALA A 50 0.71 39.71 -13.52
C ALA A 50 -0.18 40.91 -13.11
N VAL A 51 0.37 42.13 -13.09
CA VAL A 51 -0.36 43.35 -12.71
C VAL A 51 -1.19 43.91 -13.88
N HIS A 52 -0.73 43.74 -15.13
CA HIS A 52 -1.34 44.36 -16.31
C HIS A 52 -1.45 43.43 -17.53
N ALA A 53 -1.58 42.11 -17.30
CA ALA A 53 -1.59 41.06 -18.33
C ALA A 53 -2.98 40.74 -18.93
N PHE A 54 -3.93 41.69 -18.94
CA PHE A 54 -5.32 41.43 -19.34
C PHE A 54 -5.46 40.79 -20.73
N GLY A 55 -4.64 41.18 -21.69
CA GLY A 55 -4.65 40.63 -23.04
C GLY A 55 -4.15 39.19 -23.13
N ASP A 56 -3.15 38.83 -22.32
CA ASP A 56 -2.66 37.46 -22.21
C ASP A 56 -3.65 36.57 -21.45
N ASP A 57 -4.24 37.06 -20.37
CA ASP A 57 -5.23 36.33 -19.56
C ASP A 57 -6.46 35.90 -20.37
N ILE A 58 -7.02 36.81 -21.18
CA ILE A 58 -8.16 36.48 -22.06
C ILE A 58 -7.80 35.36 -23.04
N ARG A 59 -6.63 35.46 -23.68
CA ARG A 59 -6.19 34.46 -24.67
C ARG A 59 -5.86 33.12 -24.02
N ARG A 60 -5.35 33.14 -22.78
CA ARG A 60 -5.06 31.94 -21.99
C ARG A 60 -6.28 31.37 -21.27
N GLY A 61 -7.45 31.99 -21.33
CA GLY A 61 -8.65 31.55 -20.60
C GLY A 61 -9.03 30.08 -20.83
N PHE A 62 -8.80 29.52 -22.02
CA PHE A 62 -9.01 28.08 -22.25
C PHE A 62 -7.89 27.21 -21.67
N SER A 63 -6.64 27.69 -21.73
CA SER A 63 -5.48 26.98 -21.16
C SER A 63 -5.49 27.02 -19.63
N THR A 64 -6.06 28.04 -18.99
CA THR A 64 -6.22 28.10 -17.54
C THR A 64 -7.26 27.09 -17.03
N LYS A 65 -8.21 26.67 -17.86
CA LYS A 65 -9.19 25.63 -17.53
C LYS A 65 -8.67 24.20 -17.75
N ASP A 66 -7.66 24.02 -18.58
CA ASP A 66 -7.09 22.69 -18.85
C ASP A 66 -6.10 22.29 -17.77
N ILE A 67 -6.38 21.19 -17.05
CA ILE A 67 -5.50 20.62 -16.02
C ILE A 67 -4.07 20.39 -16.53
N GLY A 68 -3.88 20.14 -17.83
CA GLY A 68 -2.56 19.95 -18.44
C GLY A 68 -1.72 21.21 -18.61
N GLU A 69 -2.37 22.37 -18.81
CA GLU A 69 -1.70 23.62 -19.21
C GLU A 69 -1.87 24.76 -18.22
N MET A 70 -2.81 24.63 -17.28
CA MET A 70 -3.10 25.62 -16.27
C MET A 70 -1.82 26.03 -15.51
N PRO A 71 -1.58 27.33 -15.27
CA PRO A 71 -0.39 27.74 -14.52
C PRO A 71 -0.41 27.19 -13.08
N SER A 72 0.78 26.99 -12.50
CA SER A 72 0.91 26.30 -11.20
C SER A 72 0.14 27.00 -10.07
N ASN A 73 0.08 28.33 -10.09
CA ASN A 73 -0.67 29.16 -9.14
C ASN A 73 -2.18 28.86 -9.09
N LEU A 74 -2.78 28.34 -10.17
CA LEU A 74 -4.21 28.02 -10.23
C LEU A 74 -4.48 26.53 -9.92
N THR A 75 -3.44 25.72 -9.77
CA THR A 75 -3.60 24.27 -9.55
C THR A 75 -4.24 23.96 -8.22
N ASP A 76 -3.91 24.72 -7.18
CA ASP A 76 -4.48 24.53 -5.84
C ASP A 76 -5.98 24.86 -5.78
N ASN A 77 -6.47 25.79 -6.61
CA ASN A 77 -7.91 26.07 -6.70
C ASN A 77 -8.68 24.84 -7.22
N TYR A 78 -8.14 24.15 -8.23
CA TYR A 78 -8.75 22.91 -8.73
C TYR A 78 -8.63 21.76 -7.73
N VAL A 79 -7.53 21.69 -6.97
CA VAL A 79 -7.40 20.72 -5.88
C VAL A 79 -8.47 20.98 -4.82
N ASN A 80 -8.68 22.22 -4.43
CA ASN A 80 -9.71 22.60 -3.47
C ASN A 80 -11.11 22.17 -3.97
N GLU A 81 -11.44 22.47 -5.22
CA GLU A 81 -12.73 22.10 -5.82
C GLU A 81 -12.95 20.58 -5.95
N LEU A 82 -11.97 19.84 -6.50
CA LEU A 82 -12.13 18.42 -6.83
C LEU A 82 -11.79 17.49 -5.67
N ALA A 83 -10.86 17.90 -4.82
CA ALA A 83 -10.38 17.14 -3.68
C ALA A 83 -11.05 17.62 -2.38
N ALA A 84 -12.34 17.96 -2.47
CA ALA A 84 -13.24 18.19 -1.34
C ALA A 84 -12.61 19.09 -0.25
N ASN A 85 -12.14 20.28 -0.63
CA ASN A 85 -11.51 21.26 0.25
C ASN A 85 -10.13 20.89 0.82
N LEU A 86 -9.33 20.10 0.09
CA LEU A 86 -7.90 20.04 0.35
C LEU A 86 -7.27 21.37 -0.05
N GLU A 87 -6.54 22.01 0.87
CA GLU A 87 -5.97 23.35 0.66
C GLU A 87 -4.85 23.36 -0.40
N THR A 88 -4.12 22.25 -0.56
CA THR A 88 -2.97 22.18 -1.48
C THR A 88 -2.79 20.77 -2.04
N GLY A 89 -2.22 20.68 -3.25
CA GLY A 89 -1.87 19.42 -3.91
C GLY A 89 -0.61 18.70 -3.40
N ASN A 90 0.00 19.14 -2.30
CA ASN A 90 1.31 18.65 -1.83
C ASN A 90 1.36 17.15 -1.50
N ASN A 91 0.21 16.54 -1.23
CA ASN A 91 0.10 15.11 -0.95
C ASN A 91 0.31 14.24 -2.21
N PHE A 92 0.23 14.83 -3.40
CA PHE A 92 0.37 14.12 -4.67
C PHE A 92 1.79 14.25 -5.22
N THR A 93 2.31 13.15 -5.77
CA THR A 93 3.59 13.16 -6.50
C THR A 93 3.51 14.01 -7.78
N ASP A 94 2.37 13.94 -8.49
CA ASP A 94 2.04 14.81 -9.62
C ASP A 94 0.57 15.27 -9.46
N VAL A 95 0.41 16.56 -9.16
CA VAL A 95 -0.91 17.17 -8.92
C VAL A 95 -1.78 17.12 -10.17
N ARG A 96 -1.22 17.30 -11.37
CA ARG A 96 -2.02 17.32 -12.61
C ARG A 96 -2.53 15.92 -12.96
N PHE A 97 -1.66 14.93 -12.77
CA PHE A 97 -2.06 13.54 -12.90
C PHE A 97 -3.14 13.19 -11.88
N ALA A 98 -2.95 13.60 -10.61
CA ALA A 98 -3.92 13.36 -9.56
C ALA A 98 -5.28 14.00 -9.85
N LEU A 99 -5.34 15.25 -10.31
CA LEU A 99 -6.60 15.93 -10.65
C LEU A 99 -7.36 15.20 -11.78
N ARG A 100 -6.66 14.75 -12.83
CA ARG A 100 -7.29 13.95 -13.90
C ARG A 100 -7.81 12.63 -13.36
N ARG A 101 -7.06 12.01 -12.45
CA ARG A 101 -7.42 10.72 -11.89
C ARG A 101 -8.57 10.81 -10.88
N LEU A 102 -8.59 11.84 -10.04
CA LEU A 102 -9.65 12.16 -9.08
C LEU A 102 -11.02 12.27 -9.78
N ALA A 103 -11.08 12.89 -10.95
CA ALA A 103 -12.33 12.97 -11.71
C ALA A 103 -12.86 11.58 -12.14
N GLN A 104 -11.98 10.64 -12.50
CA GLN A 104 -12.37 9.25 -12.81
C GLN A 104 -12.72 8.47 -11.54
N PHE A 105 -11.94 8.68 -10.49
CA PHE A 105 -12.15 8.08 -9.18
C PHE A 105 -13.54 8.43 -8.61
N LEU A 106 -13.98 9.68 -8.71
CA LEU A 106 -15.31 10.11 -8.27
C LEU A 106 -16.44 9.38 -9.02
N ARG A 107 -16.23 9.01 -10.29
CA ARG A 107 -17.20 8.22 -11.08
C ARG A 107 -17.25 6.75 -10.67
N HIS A 108 -16.15 6.23 -10.12
CA HIS A 108 -16.03 4.83 -9.70
C HIS A 108 -16.04 4.65 -8.18
N LYS A 109 -16.46 5.70 -7.44
CA LYS A 109 -16.50 5.70 -5.97
C LYS A 109 -17.27 4.48 -5.44
N GLY A 110 -16.74 3.87 -4.38
CA GLY A 110 -17.34 2.71 -3.70
C GLY A 110 -17.03 1.35 -4.35
N THR A 111 -16.38 1.32 -5.51
CA THR A 111 -15.86 0.06 -6.07
C THR A 111 -14.57 -0.38 -5.37
N ARG A 112 -14.28 -1.68 -5.39
CA ARG A 112 -12.99 -2.24 -4.91
C ARG A 112 -11.81 -1.48 -5.51
N PHE A 113 -11.85 -1.30 -6.83
CA PHE A 113 -10.80 -0.65 -7.59
C PHE A 113 -10.58 0.80 -7.14
N SER A 114 -11.65 1.56 -6.93
CA SER A 114 -11.56 2.93 -6.42
C SER A 114 -10.88 2.98 -5.04
N ALA A 115 -11.22 2.06 -4.13
CA ALA A 115 -10.58 1.98 -2.83
C ALA A 115 -9.07 1.69 -2.92
N GLU A 116 -8.67 0.68 -3.68
CA GLU A 116 -7.25 0.32 -3.84
C GLU A 116 -6.45 1.45 -4.51
N GLU A 117 -7.06 2.13 -5.47
CA GLU A 117 -6.45 3.24 -6.19
C GLU A 117 -6.30 4.50 -5.34
N PHE A 118 -7.26 4.80 -4.46
CA PHE A 118 -7.17 5.91 -3.50
C PHE A 118 -5.88 5.82 -2.68
N PHE A 119 -5.54 4.64 -2.16
CA PHE A 119 -4.31 4.45 -1.40
C PHE A 119 -3.05 4.64 -2.25
N ARG A 120 -3.09 4.22 -3.52
CA ARG A 120 -1.97 4.44 -4.46
C ARG A 120 -1.80 5.92 -4.77
N LEU A 121 -2.89 6.66 -4.91
CA LEU A 121 -2.85 8.07 -5.31
C LEU A 121 -2.43 9.00 -4.16
N PHE A 122 -3.05 8.83 -2.98
CA PHE A 122 -2.84 9.73 -1.83
C PHE A 122 -1.66 9.36 -0.96
N PHE A 123 -1.35 8.06 -0.84
CA PHE A 123 -0.37 7.56 0.11
C PHE A 123 0.77 6.76 -0.52
N GLN A 124 0.73 6.56 -1.85
CA GLN A 124 1.70 5.74 -2.59
C GLN A 124 1.84 4.33 -2.00
N GLN A 125 0.75 3.79 -1.45
CA GLN A 125 0.68 2.46 -0.87
C GLN A 125 -0.27 1.57 -1.63
N ILE A 126 0.01 0.27 -1.58
CA ILE A 126 -0.91 -0.75 -2.05
C ILE A 126 -1.84 -1.08 -0.89
N ALA A 127 -3.14 -1.07 -1.17
CA ALA A 127 -4.17 -1.55 -0.26
C ALA A 127 -4.86 -2.76 -0.86
N GLU A 128 -5.29 -3.67 0.00
CA GLU A 128 -6.22 -4.74 -0.38
C GLU A 128 -7.55 -4.56 0.35
N VAL A 129 -8.65 -4.70 -0.37
CA VAL A 129 -10.00 -4.65 0.20
C VAL A 129 -10.60 -6.05 0.23
N GLU A 130 -10.87 -6.51 1.45
CA GLU A 130 -11.57 -7.75 1.74
C GLU A 130 -13.05 -7.46 2.05
N TYR A 131 -13.93 -8.34 1.59
CA TYR A 131 -15.37 -8.20 1.78
C TYR A 131 -15.87 -9.25 2.75
N GLY A 132 -16.46 -8.82 3.87
CA GLY A 132 -16.98 -9.69 4.92
C GLY A 132 -17.95 -10.75 4.40
N LYS A 133 -18.84 -10.36 3.48
CA LYS A 133 -19.82 -11.27 2.83
C LYS A 133 -19.23 -12.54 2.22
N ARG A 134 -17.94 -12.55 1.84
CA ARG A 134 -17.27 -13.73 1.26
C ARG A 134 -16.87 -14.75 2.32
N SER A 135 -16.77 -14.32 3.57
CA SER A 135 -16.28 -15.10 4.70
C SER A 135 -17.41 -15.50 5.66
N ILE A 136 -18.67 -15.12 5.39
CA ILE A 136 -19.82 -15.48 6.23
C ILE A 136 -20.35 -16.86 5.87
N PHE A 137 -20.78 -17.60 6.88
CA PHE A 137 -21.50 -18.87 6.76
C PHE A 137 -22.98 -18.62 6.48
N ASN A 138 -23.48 -19.07 5.32
CA ASN A 138 -24.89 -18.97 4.96
C ASN A 138 -25.60 -20.32 5.14
N ILE A 139 -26.71 -20.34 5.87
CA ILE A 139 -27.51 -21.55 6.07
C ILE A 139 -28.20 -21.93 4.76
N GLY A 140 -28.01 -23.17 4.32
CA GLY A 140 -28.63 -23.73 3.10
C GLY A 140 -27.87 -23.46 1.80
N ASP A 141 -26.71 -22.82 1.87
CA ASP A 141 -25.80 -22.66 0.73
C ASP A 141 -24.83 -23.85 0.65
N SER A 142 -24.79 -24.55 -0.48
CA SER A 142 -23.90 -25.70 -0.70
C SER A 142 -22.41 -25.34 -0.61
N SER A 143 -22.05 -24.07 -0.81
CA SER A 143 -20.67 -23.58 -0.68
C SER A 143 -20.27 -23.21 0.76
N SER A 144 -21.24 -23.13 1.65
CA SER A 144 -21.05 -22.85 3.08
C SER A 144 -21.07 -24.17 3.86
N GLN A 145 -19.96 -24.91 3.80
CA GLN A 145 -19.75 -26.12 4.58
C GLN A 145 -19.06 -25.82 5.92
N ILE A 146 -19.28 -26.67 6.91
CA ILE A 146 -18.58 -26.62 8.19
C ILE A 146 -17.35 -27.52 8.08
N GLY A 147 -16.16 -26.96 8.26
CA GLY A 147 -14.90 -27.71 8.22
C GLY A 147 -13.71 -26.81 7.92
N VAL A 148 -12.49 -27.34 8.07
CA VAL A 148 -11.26 -26.57 7.84
C VAL A 148 -11.05 -26.17 6.38
N GLU A 149 -11.73 -26.85 5.45
CA GLU A 149 -11.72 -26.51 4.03
C GLU A 149 -12.56 -25.25 3.72
N SER A 150 -13.47 -24.89 4.62
CA SER A 150 -14.34 -23.72 4.48
C SER A 150 -14.39 -22.94 5.79
N LEU A 151 -13.40 -22.06 5.97
CA LEU A 151 -13.28 -21.16 7.12
C LEU A 151 -14.30 -20.02 7.01
N LYS A 152 -15.56 -20.33 7.33
CA LYS A 152 -16.68 -19.39 7.34
C LYS A 152 -17.03 -18.99 8.77
N PHE A 153 -17.42 -17.75 8.94
CA PHE A 153 -17.73 -17.14 10.23
C PHE A 153 -19.23 -16.85 10.37
N ILE A 154 -19.71 -16.84 11.60
CA ILE A 154 -21.07 -16.39 11.92
C ILE A 154 -21.12 -14.87 11.77
N GLN A 155 -22.29 -14.36 11.36
CA GLN A 155 -22.48 -12.93 11.19
C GLN A 155 -22.29 -12.16 12.51
N ASP A 156 -21.61 -11.02 12.44
CA ASP A 156 -21.42 -10.09 13.57
C ASP A 156 -22.01 -8.69 13.27
N ASN A 157 -21.82 -7.74 14.20
CA ASN A 157 -22.17 -6.34 14.02
C ASN A 157 -21.02 -5.49 13.42
N ALA A 158 -19.97 -6.13 12.93
CA ALA A 158 -18.71 -5.53 12.52
C ALA A 158 -18.31 -5.99 11.11
N PHE A 159 -17.20 -6.72 10.95
CA PHE A 159 -16.68 -7.07 9.63
C PHE A 159 -17.46 -8.21 8.98
N PHE A 160 -17.86 -9.24 9.74
CA PHE A 160 -18.55 -10.41 9.22
C PHE A 160 -20.03 -10.11 8.97
N GLN A 161 -20.33 -9.23 8.02
CA GLN A 161 -21.68 -8.92 7.55
C GLN A 161 -21.68 -8.59 6.06
N THR A 162 -22.88 -8.53 5.45
CA THR A 162 -23.04 -8.26 4.01
C THR A 162 -22.38 -6.95 3.57
N PHE A 163 -22.44 -5.93 4.43
CA PHE A 163 -21.87 -4.59 4.20
C PHE A 163 -20.59 -4.33 5.00
N GLY A 164 -19.84 -5.39 5.35
CA GLY A 164 -18.56 -5.31 6.02
C GLY A 164 -17.39 -5.25 5.04
N LEU A 165 -16.51 -4.28 5.24
CA LEU A 165 -15.29 -4.04 4.46
C LEU A 165 -14.08 -4.08 5.39
N ARG A 166 -13.00 -4.73 4.97
CA ARG A 166 -11.70 -4.66 5.66
C ARG A 166 -10.65 -4.18 4.70
N VAL A 167 -9.93 -3.13 5.08
CA VAL A 167 -8.89 -2.51 4.28
C VAL A 167 -7.55 -2.85 4.90
N LYS A 168 -6.72 -3.62 4.18
CA LYS A 168 -5.37 -4.01 4.57
C LYS A 168 -4.36 -3.05 3.94
N THR A 169 -3.60 -2.33 4.77
CA THR A 169 -2.60 -1.35 4.32
C THR A 169 -1.38 -1.34 5.23
N GLY A 170 -0.22 -0.92 4.71
CA GLY A 170 0.98 -0.69 5.53
C GLY A 170 0.96 0.63 6.33
N ILE A 171 -0.16 1.34 6.36
CA ILE A 171 -0.30 2.64 7.03
C ILE A 171 -1.41 2.55 8.06
N ASP A 172 -1.13 3.09 9.25
CA ASP A 172 -2.09 3.20 10.34
C ASP A 172 -3.42 3.85 9.93
N THR A 173 -4.51 3.26 10.41
CA THR A 173 -5.90 3.64 10.11
C THR A 173 -6.17 5.10 10.46
N SER A 174 -5.57 5.64 11.52
CA SER A 174 -5.76 7.04 11.92
C SER A 174 -5.36 8.04 10.83
N LYS A 175 -4.35 7.72 10.01
CA LYS A 175 -3.79 8.62 9.00
C LYS A 175 -4.68 8.80 7.77
N TRP A 176 -5.51 7.81 7.44
CA TRP A 176 -6.28 7.79 6.19
C TRP A 176 -7.79 7.72 6.38
N ASN A 177 -8.27 7.40 7.58
CA ASN A 177 -9.69 7.23 7.93
C ASN A 177 -10.56 8.40 7.44
N GLU A 178 -10.20 9.64 7.78
CA GLU A 178 -11.00 10.81 7.44
C GLU A 178 -11.12 11.02 5.93
N LEU A 179 -9.99 10.91 5.22
CA LEU A 179 -9.95 11.05 3.77
C LEU A 179 -10.71 9.90 3.09
N TYR A 180 -10.53 8.66 3.55
CA TYR A 180 -11.22 7.50 2.99
C TYR A 180 -12.75 7.61 3.12
N LYS A 181 -13.24 8.06 4.28
CA LYS A 181 -14.67 8.35 4.50
C LYS A 181 -15.21 9.39 3.52
N LYS A 182 -14.44 10.44 3.27
CA LYS A 182 -14.82 11.53 2.36
C LYS A 182 -14.84 11.08 0.90
N PHE A 183 -13.80 10.37 0.47
CA PHE A 183 -13.52 10.11 -0.94
C PHE A 183 -14.08 8.79 -1.46
N VAL A 184 -13.92 7.70 -0.73
CA VAL A 184 -14.18 6.35 -1.25
C VAL A 184 -15.42 5.73 -0.61
N HIS A 185 -15.52 5.84 0.72
CA HIS A 185 -16.37 4.95 1.50
C HIS A 185 -17.86 5.17 1.21
N PRO A 186 -18.62 4.10 0.92
CA PRO A 186 -20.07 4.18 0.78
C PRO A 186 -20.75 4.37 2.14
N ALA A 187 -21.79 5.20 2.19
CA ALA A 187 -22.56 5.39 3.43
C ALA A 187 -23.27 4.09 3.85
N GLY A 188 -23.33 3.83 5.15
CA GLY A 188 -24.05 2.69 5.73
C GLY A 188 -23.27 1.36 5.76
N PHE A 189 -22.05 1.33 5.21
CA PHE A 189 -21.19 0.16 5.30
C PHE A 189 -20.33 0.24 6.57
N TYR A 190 -20.06 -0.91 7.18
CA TYR A 190 -19.04 -1.00 8.21
C TYR A 190 -17.69 -1.18 7.53
N TYR A 191 -16.67 -0.45 7.98
CA TYR A 191 -15.31 -0.73 7.57
C TYR A 191 -14.36 -0.79 8.76
N GLU A 192 -13.36 -1.66 8.62
CA GLU A 192 -12.25 -1.82 9.53
C GLU A 192 -10.94 -1.62 8.76
N GLY A 193 -9.99 -0.92 9.36
CA GLY A 193 -8.63 -0.78 8.81
C GLY A 193 -7.68 -1.67 9.59
N THR A 194 -6.99 -2.58 8.90
CA THR A 194 -6.00 -3.48 9.49
C THR A 194 -4.63 -3.13 8.92
N VAL A 195 -3.67 -2.88 9.80
CA VAL A 195 -2.29 -2.60 9.39
C VAL A 195 -1.59 -3.93 9.13
N VAL A 196 -1.11 -4.12 7.92
CA VAL A 196 -0.35 -5.32 7.53
C VAL A 196 1.03 -4.88 7.06
N SER A 197 2.07 -5.48 7.64
CA SER A 197 3.45 -5.21 7.31
C SER A 197 4.14 -6.50 6.88
N ASP A 198 3.83 -6.95 5.67
CA ASP A 198 4.48 -8.12 5.08
C ASP A 198 5.64 -7.67 4.21
N THR A 199 6.85 -8.12 4.55
CA THR A 199 8.03 -7.91 3.69
C THR A 199 8.80 -9.22 3.52
N ALA A 200 9.17 -9.51 2.28
CA ALA A 200 10.08 -10.61 1.96
C ALA A 200 11.40 -10.00 1.47
N GLY A 201 12.45 -10.13 2.28
CA GLY A 201 13.80 -9.71 1.94
C GLY A 201 14.68 -10.89 1.57
N ILE A 202 15.59 -10.70 0.60
CA ILE A 202 16.69 -11.63 0.38
C ILE A 202 17.82 -11.21 1.34
N LEU A 203 18.13 -12.05 2.32
CA LEU A 203 19.24 -11.84 3.22
C LEU A 203 20.52 -12.38 2.56
N SER A 204 21.44 -11.50 2.21
CA SER A 204 22.81 -11.88 1.82
C SER A 204 23.63 -12.15 3.08
N LEU A 205 23.38 -13.28 3.72
CA LEU A 205 24.16 -13.74 4.87
C LEU A 205 25.58 -14.12 4.39
N SER A 206 26.60 -13.44 4.90
CA SER A 206 27.99 -13.78 4.66
C SER A 206 28.61 -14.28 5.96
N ALA A 207 28.80 -15.60 6.06
CA ALA A 207 29.55 -16.20 7.16
C ALA A 207 31.06 -16.22 6.81
N PRO A 208 31.95 -15.99 7.79
CA PRO A 208 33.38 -16.19 7.58
C PRO A 208 33.68 -17.65 7.27
N ILE A 209 34.75 -17.89 6.50
CA ILE A 209 35.13 -19.26 6.12
C ILE A 209 35.48 -20.06 7.38
N SER A 210 34.85 -21.22 7.52
CA SER A 210 34.91 -22.05 8.70
C SER A 210 35.68 -23.35 8.42
N LEU A 211 36.66 -23.66 9.25
CA LEU A 211 37.36 -24.94 9.20
C LEU A 211 36.59 -25.95 10.06
N VAL A 212 36.07 -27.00 9.44
CA VAL A 212 35.31 -28.05 10.15
C VAL A 212 36.27 -28.88 11.00
N ASP A 213 36.03 -28.94 12.30
CA ASP A 213 36.71 -29.87 13.21
C ASP A 213 36.08 -31.26 13.10
N SER A 214 36.91 -32.30 13.12
CA SER A 214 36.54 -33.72 13.00
C SER A 214 35.89 -34.32 14.26
N SER A 215 35.46 -33.50 15.21
CA SER A 215 34.85 -33.94 16.46
C SER A 215 33.46 -34.59 16.21
N PRO A 216 33.15 -35.75 16.83
CA PRO A 216 31.85 -36.40 16.72
C PRO A 216 30.82 -35.67 17.61
N GLY A 217 30.38 -34.50 17.16
CA GLY A 217 29.31 -33.73 17.81
C GLY A 217 28.83 -32.60 16.92
N PRO A 218 27.61 -32.06 17.13
CA PRO A 218 27.16 -30.87 16.42
C PRO A 218 28.07 -29.70 16.81
N THR A 219 28.85 -29.20 15.84
CA THR A 219 29.71 -28.03 16.02
C THR A 219 29.07 -26.82 15.37
N ILE A 220 29.13 -25.67 16.04
CA ILE A 220 28.76 -24.39 15.43
C ILE A 220 29.93 -23.96 14.57
N VAL A 221 29.72 -24.01 13.25
CA VAL A 221 30.79 -23.85 12.26
C VAL A 221 30.95 -22.38 11.87
N SER A 222 29.88 -21.59 11.90
CA SER A 222 29.93 -20.14 11.62
C SER A 222 28.72 -19.40 12.17
N GLU A 223 28.89 -18.12 12.48
CA GLU A 223 27.82 -17.22 12.90
C GLU A 223 27.68 -16.06 11.91
N ALA A 224 26.45 -15.62 11.66
CA ALA A 224 26.17 -14.44 10.88
C ALA A 224 25.04 -13.64 11.53
N ALA A 225 25.20 -12.32 11.64
CA ALA A 225 24.25 -11.44 12.29
C ALA A 225 23.48 -10.60 11.26
N VAL A 226 22.19 -10.37 11.52
CA VAL A 226 21.30 -9.51 10.72
C VAL A 226 20.57 -8.56 11.67
N SER A 227 20.53 -7.28 11.33
CA SER A 227 19.75 -6.28 12.05
C SER A 227 18.47 -5.92 11.29
N PHE A 228 17.33 -6.07 11.96
CA PHE A 228 16.03 -5.62 11.46
C PHE A 228 15.72 -4.21 11.97
N ASN A 229 15.31 -3.31 11.08
CA ASN A 229 15.04 -1.90 11.41
C ASN A 229 13.54 -1.56 11.54
N LEU A 230 12.65 -2.56 11.55
CA LEU A 230 11.20 -2.39 11.68
C LEU A 230 10.64 -3.42 12.69
N PRO A 231 9.60 -3.06 13.46
CA PRO A 231 8.92 -4.02 14.33
C PRO A 231 8.09 -4.97 13.46
N PHE A 232 8.55 -6.21 13.33
CA PHE A 232 7.74 -7.31 12.79
C PHE A 232 6.99 -7.98 13.94
N THR A 233 5.79 -8.51 13.66
CA THR A 233 5.08 -9.38 14.60
C THR A 233 5.80 -10.71 14.76
N GLN A 234 6.43 -11.21 13.70
CA GLN A 234 7.20 -12.45 13.72
C GLN A 234 8.30 -12.44 12.65
N SER A 235 9.52 -12.83 13.03
CA SER A 235 10.67 -12.91 12.12
C SER A 235 10.97 -14.37 11.77
N THR A 236 10.88 -14.73 10.48
CA THR A 236 11.15 -16.11 10.04
C THR A 236 12.17 -16.15 8.90
N VAL A 237 12.93 -17.24 8.82
CA VAL A 237 13.85 -17.52 7.72
C VAL A 237 13.37 -18.72 6.92
N LEU A 238 13.51 -18.65 5.60
CA LEU A 238 13.31 -19.79 4.70
C LEU A 238 14.66 -20.37 4.31
N VAL A 239 14.95 -21.59 4.75
CA VAL A 239 16.17 -22.33 4.41
C VAL A 239 15.83 -23.36 3.33
N ASP A 240 16.59 -23.36 2.24
CA ASP A 240 16.50 -24.40 1.21
C ASP A 240 17.33 -25.61 1.64
N SER A 241 16.68 -26.76 1.82
CA SER A 241 17.33 -28.02 2.21
C SER A 241 16.81 -29.16 1.34
N GLY A 242 17.68 -29.72 0.50
CA GLY A 242 17.40 -30.95 -0.23
C GLY A 242 16.20 -30.91 -1.18
N GLY A 243 15.82 -29.74 -1.71
CA GLY A 243 14.66 -29.58 -2.60
C GLY A 243 13.35 -29.19 -1.90
N GLY A 244 13.37 -29.01 -0.57
CA GLY A 244 12.29 -28.44 0.22
C GLY A 244 12.69 -27.12 0.87
N LYS A 245 11.74 -26.20 1.03
CA LYS A 245 11.93 -24.97 1.81
C LYS A 245 11.42 -25.21 3.22
N VAL A 246 12.30 -25.12 4.21
CA VAL A 246 11.95 -25.20 5.63
C VAL A 246 11.90 -23.78 6.19
N ARG A 247 10.82 -23.42 6.87
CA ARG A 247 10.71 -22.15 7.58
C ARG A 247 11.08 -22.35 9.04
N SER A 248 11.94 -21.48 9.57
CA SER A 248 12.37 -21.48 10.97
C SER A 248 12.14 -20.13 11.61
N ASN A 249 11.83 -20.11 12.90
CA ASN A 249 11.82 -18.88 13.71
C ASN A 249 13.26 -18.35 13.88
N LEU A 250 13.42 -17.02 14.02
CA LEU A 250 14.71 -16.35 14.24
C LEU A 250 14.90 -15.85 15.68
N ASP A 251 13.82 -15.80 16.46
CA ASP A 251 13.81 -15.19 17.79
C ASP A 251 14.01 -16.22 18.92
N GLU A 252 14.21 -17.50 18.59
CA GLU A 252 14.46 -18.59 19.54
C GLU A 252 15.94 -18.68 19.93
N ILE A 253 16.31 -18.13 21.09
CA ILE A 253 17.70 -18.11 21.56
C ILE A 253 17.95 -19.28 22.52
N VAL A 254 19.08 -19.98 22.35
CA VAL A 254 19.49 -21.08 23.25
C VAL A 254 19.54 -20.65 24.72
N SER A 255 19.83 -19.38 25.02
CA SER A 255 19.82 -18.82 26.38
C SER A 255 18.51 -19.02 27.12
N ASP A 256 17.40 -18.99 26.39
CA ASP A 256 16.05 -19.03 26.97
C ASP A 256 15.76 -20.44 27.51
N TYR A 257 16.47 -21.44 26.97
CA TYR A 257 16.34 -22.85 27.31
C TYR A 257 17.35 -23.36 28.35
N GLN A 258 18.38 -22.57 28.69
CA GLN A 258 19.50 -23.02 29.55
C GLN A 258 19.08 -23.41 30.97
N ASN A 259 17.98 -22.85 31.47
CA ASN A 259 17.49 -23.09 32.83
C ASN A 259 16.49 -24.25 32.91
N TYR A 260 16.16 -24.89 31.78
CA TYR A 260 15.20 -26.01 31.74
C TYR A 260 15.92 -27.34 31.57
N THR A 261 15.45 -28.35 32.31
CA THR A 261 15.90 -29.72 32.12
C THR A 261 15.29 -30.32 30.85
N LEU A 262 15.95 -31.31 30.25
CA LEU A 262 15.42 -32.00 29.06
C LEU A 262 14.03 -32.59 29.32
N THR A 263 13.77 -33.09 30.53
CA THR A 263 12.45 -33.60 30.93
C THR A 263 11.38 -32.51 30.95
N GLN A 264 11.74 -31.26 31.25
CA GLN A 264 10.81 -30.12 31.21
C GLN A 264 10.60 -29.58 29.80
N LEU A 265 11.55 -29.79 28.88
CA LEU A 265 11.35 -29.43 27.47
C LEU A 265 10.55 -30.50 26.73
N ASP A 266 10.77 -31.76 27.07
CA ASP A 266 10.06 -32.91 26.50
C ASP A 266 8.57 -32.98 26.92
N THR A 267 8.08 -32.10 27.80
CA THR A 267 6.62 -31.99 28.03
C THR A 267 5.90 -31.33 26.86
N THR A 268 6.60 -30.45 26.13
CA THR A 268 6.01 -29.57 25.11
C THR A 268 6.68 -29.78 23.75
N TYR A 269 8.01 -29.91 23.72
CA TYR A 269 8.82 -30.06 22.51
C TYR A 269 9.57 -31.40 22.55
N HIS A 270 9.02 -32.40 21.87
CA HIS A 270 9.64 -33.72 21.74
C HIS A 270 10.77 -33.74 20.70
N LYS A 271 10.76 -32.79 19.75
CA LYS A 271 11.78 -32.63 18.71
C LYS A 271 12.31 -31.20 18.66
N ILE A 272 13.60 -31.06 18.35
CA ILE A 272 14.23 -29.75 18.09
C ILE A 272 13.53 -29.03 16.92
N THR A 273 12.99 -29.77 15.96
CA THR A 273 12.22 -29.20 14.84
C THR A 273 10.93 -28.51 15.29
N GLN A 274 10.31 -28.98 16.38
CA GLN A 274 9.13 -28.34 16.96
C GLN A 274 9.49 -27.04 17.67
N LEU A 275 10.67 -27.00 18.33
CA LEU A 275 11.19 -25.82 19.03
C LEU A 275 11.44 -24.64 18.08
N ILE A 276 12.05 -24.91 16.93
CA ILE A 276 12.39 -23.88 15.94
C ILE A 276 11.25 -23.59 14.96
N SER A 277 10.10 -24.25 15.14
CA SER A 277 8.94 -24.08 14.27
C SER A 277 8.34 -22.68 14.46
N PRO A 278 8.06 -21.95 13.38
CA PRO A 278 7.43 -20.64 13.48
C PRO A 278 5.91 -20.73 13.68
N ASN A 279 5.30 -21.91 13.66
CA ASN A 279 3.85 -22.03 13.75
C ASN A 279 3.38 -21.93 15.20
N SER A 280 2.28 -21.21 15.45
CA SER A 280 1.59 -21.28 16.74
C SER A 280 1.04 -22.67 17.04
N PHE A 281 0.96 -22.98 18.33
CA PHE A 281 0.37 -24.20 18.86
C PHE A 281 -1.09 -24.37 18.45
N THR A 282 -1.48 -25.63 18.27
CA THR A 282 -2.88 -26.01 18.08
C THR A 282 -3.37 -26.86 19.24
N PHE A 283 -4.66 -26.77 19.56
CA PHE A 283 -5.32 -27.66 20.53
C PHE A 283 -5.67 -29.04 19.96
N ASP A 284 -5.11 -29.39 18.81
CA ASP A 284 -5.28 -30.69 18.20
C ASP A 284 -4.19 -31.63 18.74
N ASP A 285 -4.57 -32.56 19.61
CA ASP A 285 -3.72 -33.60 20.22
C ASP A 285 -4.18 -34.99 19.72
N SER A 286 -4.68 -35.06 18.48
CA SER A 286 -5.17 -36.32 17.89
C SER A 286 -4.03 -37.26 17.46
N SER A 287 -2.85 -36.70 17.22
CA SER A 287 -1.59 -37.38 16.96
C SER A 287 -0.88 -37.79 18.26
N ILE A 288 -0.13 -38.89 18.23
CA ILE A 288 0.84 -39.17 19.30
C ILE A 288 1.88 -38.05 19.24
N ARG A 289 2.02 -37.26 20.31
CA ARG A 289 2.87 -36.04 20.40
C ARG A 289 4.31 -36.17 19.87
N ASP A 290 4.88 -37.37 19.93
CA ASP A 290 6.23 -37.69 19.40
C ASP A 290 6.25 -37.86 17.85
N SER A 291 5.11 -38.16 17.23
CA SER A 291 4.98 -38.35 15.78
C SER A 291 4.52 -37.11 15.02
N ASP A 292 4.04 -36.07 15.70
CA ASP A 292 3.55 -34.85 15.05
C ASP A 292 4.70 -33.89 14.67
N GLU A 293 4.50 -33.16 13.58
CA GLU A 293 5.35 -32.03 13.17
C GLU A 293 5.13 -30.82 14.07
N ASN A 294 3.94 -30.69 14.68
CA ASN A 294 3.58 -29.59 15.56
C ASN A 294 3.71 -29.98 17.04
N ALA A 295 4.23 -29.07 17.86
CA ALA A 295 4.17 -29.23 19.31
C ALA A 295 2.75 -28.94 19.83
N THR A 296 2.42 -29.52 20.98
CA THR A 296 1.14 -29.32 21.67
C THR A 296 1.35 -28.56 22.97
N PRO A 297 0.49 -27.57 23.29
CA PRO A 297 0.64 -26.79 24.51
C PRO A 297 0.18 -27.60 25.73
N ASP A 298 0.91 -27.51 26.85
CA ASP A 298 0.56 -28.06 28.17
C ASP A 298 0.08 -26.95 29.14
N PHE A 299 -0.13 -25.74 28.62
CA PHE A 299 -0.48 -24.51 29.35
C PHE A 299 0.50 -24.13 30.45
N SER A 300 1.74 -24.58 30.33
CA SER A 300 2.85 -24.17 31.17
C SER A 300 3.35 -22.81 30.67
N ILE A 301 2.90 -21.73 31.31
CA ILE A 301 3.05 -20.30 30.90
C ILE A 301 4.51 -19.80 30.70
N THR A 302 5.50 -20.67 30.81
CA THR A 302 6.94 -20.34 30.80
C THR A 302 7.63 -20.52 29.45
N LEU A 303 7.12 -21.40 28.58
CA LEU A 303 7.76 -21.77 27.30
C LEU A 303 6.81 -21.73 26.11
N GLU A 304 5.52 -21.54 26.38
CA GLU A 304 4.46 -21.63 25.38
C GLU A 304 4.02 -20.23 24.94
N THR A 305 4.24 -19.91 23.67
CA THR A 305 3.76 -18.70 22.99
C THR A 305 2.70 -19.08 21.95
N MET A 306 1.45 -18.67 22.17
CA MET A 306 0.32 -18.94 21.27
C MET A 306 0.05 -17.80 20.27
N ASP A 307 0.86 -16.75 20.30
CA ASP A 307 0.73 -15.53 19.53
C ASP A 307 1.49 -15.55 18.19
N ASN A 308 2.10 -16.68 17.84
CA ASN A 308 2.73 -16.89 16.53
C ASN A 308 1.70 -17.01 15.39
N GLU A 309 2.11 -16.71 14.16
CA GLU A 309 1.28 -16.96 12.97
C GLU A 309 1.35 -18.44 12.55
N ILE A 310 0.42 -18.88 11.69
CA ILE A 310 0.43 -20.25 11.12
C ILE A 310 0.82 -20.17 9.64
N PHE A 311 1.94 -20.79 9.29
CA PHE A 311 2.52 -20.75 7.95
C PHE A 311 2.37 -22.03 7.13
N THR A 312 2.10 -23.16 7.77
CA THR A 312 1.90 -24.45 7.08
C THR A 312 0.45 -24.60 6.62
N ARG A 313 0.26 -25.15 5.42
CA ARG A 313 -1.07 -25.51 4.92
C ARG A 313 -1.50 -26.80 5.62
N ARG A 314 -2.65 -26.78 6.29
CA ARG A 314 -3.23 -27.97 6.92
C ARG A 314 -3.58 -29.01 5.86
N VAL A 315 -3.09 -30.22 6.03
CA VAL A 315 -3.62 -31.42 5.39
C VAL A 315 -4.43 -32.11 6.47
N THR A 316 -5.73 -32.29 6.28
CA THR A 316 -6.55 -33.00 7.26
C THR A 316 -6.24 -34.48 7.22
N ASP A 317 -6.04 -35.08 8.40
CA ASP A 317 -6.03 -36.54 8.59
C ASP A 317 -7.44 -37.18 8.45
N SER A 318 -8.46 -36.37 8.16
CA SER A 318 -9.85 -36.82 8.00
C SER A 318 -10.20 -37.30 6.58
N ALA A 319 -9.21 -37.52 5.71
CA ALA A 319 -9.43 -38.11 4.40
C ALA A 319 -9.50 -39.65 4.49
N PHE A 320 -10.61 -40.15 5.02
CA PHE A 320 -11.08 -41.52 4.80
C PHE A 320 -12.38 -41.51 4.01
#